data_AF-A0A074RR36-F1
#
_entry.id   AF-A0A074RR36-F1
#
_cell.length_a   1.000
_cell.length_b   1.000
_cell.length_c   1.000
_cell.angle_alpha   90.00
_cell.angle_beta   90.00
_cell.angle_gamma   90.00
#
_symmetry.space_group_name_H-M   'P 1'
#
loop_
_entity.id
_entity.type
_entity.pdbx_description
1 polymer ?
#
loop_
_entity_poly.entity_id
_entity_poly.type
_entity_poly.pdbx_seq_one_letter_code
_entity_poly.pdbx_strand_id
1 'polypeptide(L)'
;MTGQASVQAGATLARSSEICDQTPIVIPGILHRQFCNLMKVIYDPYSNQRFLTLPATSANSGEIARCFALYLDVAILSRRFAMSNIERWAKRKLKGVLSVSAKLIAKGIDDALCEDEDQENPAQKQDEEAWNVEEYCAFLFMDAISYAKAVSNIRLFNDSLGTLQYYCANRGSLKFLLGIMRIPGLRQSNPALFGSIFLALLSEGNGVWSRNLFTHMDRMALFSGQSYLSPLPESLKSTYAPLFKMPTSSKAFAKTFMDGSADRSPTKLHCRSNFFAKWQESFGEDYYNEINSKDSMTAIRALNSLLSRRIDFAHQICRIKCDKKCYKCVLLRLDESIQHVHARLAEYYKGFD
;
A
#
# COMPACT_ATOMS: atom_id res chain seq x y z
N MET A 1 -59.69 -66.65 -21.80
CA MET A 1 -58.26 -66.56 -21.45
C MET A 1 -57.65 -65.47 -22.31
N THR A 2 -57.58 -64.26 -21.77
CA THR A 2 -57.06 -63.06 -22.45
C THR A 2 -56.63 -62.05 -21.39
N GLY A 3 -55.31 -61.80 -21.34
CA GLY A 3 -54.66 -60.52 -21.07
C GLY A 3 -54.93 -59.76 -19.76
N GLN A 4 -54.08 -59.99 -18.76
CA GLN A 4 -53.64 -58.95 -17.82
C GLN A 4 -52.15 -58.70 -18.07
N ALA A 5 -51.77 -57.45 -18.33
CA ALA A 5 -50.43 -56.93 -18.07
C ALA A 5 -50.49 -55.39 -18.02
N SER A 6 -50.52 -54.86 -16.79
CA SER A 6 -50.27 -53.46 -16.49
C SER A 6 -48.76 -53.26 -16.40
N VAL A 7 -48.20 -52.38 -17.22
CA VAL A 7 -46.82 -51.92 -17.12
C VAL A 7 -46.86 -50.44 -16.72
N GLN A 8 -46.68 -50.17 -15.43
CA GLN A 8 -46.21 -48.87 -14.94
C GLN A 8 -44.68 -48.93 -14.93
N ALA A 9 -44.04 -48.31 -15.93
CA ALA A 9 -42.62 -47.98 -15.87
C ALA A 9 -42.48 -46.62 -15.19
N GLY A 10 -42.21 -46.64 -13.89
CA GLY A 10 -41.81 -45.45 -13.14
C GLY A 10 -40.46 -44.96 -13.65
N ALA A 11 -40.45 -43.81 -14.32
CA ALA A 11 -39.25 -43.06 -14.62
C ALA A 11 -38.70 -42.49 -13.30
N THR A 12 -37.86 -43.28 -12.63
CA THR A 12 -37.01 -42.77 -11.55
C THR A 12 -35.85 -42.05 -12.23
N LEU A 13 -35.94 -40.72 -12.34
CA LEU A 13 -34.80 -39.87 -12.64
C LEU A 13 -33.75 -40.11 -11.55
N ALA A 14 -32.74 -40.91 -11.89
CA ALA A 14 -31.52 -40.95 -11.12
C ALA A 14 -30.93 -39.54 -11.14
N ARG A 15 -31.05 -38.83 -10.01
CA ARG A 15 -30.18 -37.70 -9.68
C ARG A 15 -28.76 -38.20 -9.88
N SER A 16 -28.10 -37.70 -10.92
CA SER A 16 -26.66 -37.83 -11.08
C SER A 16 -26.02 -37.27 -9.82
N SER A 17 -25.60 -38.18 -8.94
CA SER A 17 -24.68 -37.87 -7.85
C SER A 17 -23.48 -37.19 -8.51
N GLU A 18 -23.33 -35.89 -8.28
CA GLU A 18 -22.16 -35.13 -8.70
C GLU A 18 -20.93 -35.89 -8.24
N ILE A 19 -20.10 -36.28 -9.21
CA ILE A 19 -18.81 -36.90 -8.96
C ILE A 19 -17.91 -35.76 -8.48
N CYS A 20 -18.02 -35.39 -7.20
CA CYS A 20 -16.95 -34.69 -6.52
C CYS A 20 -15.76 -35.66 -6.47
N ASP A 21 -14.59 -35.20 -6.92
CA ASP A 21 -13.33 -35.94 -6.78
C ASP A 21 -13.20 -36.41 -5.32
N GLN A 22 -13.09 -37.71 -5.10
CA GLN A 22 -13.00 -38.27 -3.74
C GLN A 22 -11.71 -37.87 -3.01
N THR A 23 -10.75 -37.29 -3.74
CA THR A 23 -9.47 -36.82 -3.24
C THR A 23 -9.17 -35.40 -3.76
N PRO A 24 -9.78 -34.35 -3.20
CA PRO A 24 -9.54 -32.99 -3.64
C PRO A 24 -8.07 -32.59 -3.42
N ILE A 25 -7.50 -31.87 -4.38
CA ILE A 25 -6.17 -31.26 -4.21
C ILE A 25 -6.31 -30.07 -3.27
N VAL A 26 -5.87 -30.24 -2.03
CA VAL A 26 -5.82 -29.15 -1.04
C VAL A 26 -4.54 -28.35 -1.24
N ILE A 27 -4.68 -27.04 -1.49
CA ILE A 27 -3.53 -26.14 -1.60
C ILE A 27 -3.51 -25.22 -0.37
N PRO A 28 -2.68 -25.52 0.65
CA PRO A 28 -2.73 -24.79 1.91
C PRO A 28 -2.21 -23.36 1.77
N GLY A 29 -2.78 -22.43 2.54
CA GLY A 29 -2.34 -21.04 2.59
C GLY A 29 -2.59 -20.27 1.29
N ILE A 30 -3.67 -20.59 0.58
CA ILE A 30 -4.19 -19.82 -0.55
C ILE A 30 -5.66 -19.56 -0.27
N LEU A 31 -6.08 -18.30 -0.33
CA LEU A 31 -7.49 -17.96 -0.20
C LEU A 31 -8.24 -18.31 -1.50
N HIS A 32 -9.52 -18.69 -1.37
CA HIS A 32 -10.38 -18.99 -2.51
C HIS A 32 -10.33 -17.89 -3.58
N ARG A 33 -10.50 -16.63 -3.15
CA ARG A 33 -10.39 -15.43 -3.99
C ARG A 33 -9.09 -15.35 -4.80
N GLN A 34 -7.94 -15.62 -4.17
CA GLN A 34 -6.64 -15.55 -4.83
C GLN A 34 -6.56 -16.59 -5.96
N PHE A 35 -7.00 -17.82 -5.66
CA PHE A 35 -7.03 -18.90 -6.63
C PHE A 35 -7.98 -18.59 -7.80
N CYS A 36 -9.18 -18.07 -7.52
CA CYS A 36 -10.11 -17.60 -8.54
C CYS A 36 -9.52 -16.50 -9.41
N ASN A 37 -8.79 -15.53 -8.83
CA ASN A 37 -8.11 -14.49 -9.59
C ASN A 37 -7.04 -15.05 -10.54
N LEU A 38 -6.30 -16.08 -10.13
CA LEU A 38 -5.39 -16.79 -11.04
C LEU A 38 -6.16 -17.51 -12.15
N MET A 39 -7.25 -18.22 -11.82
CA MET A 39 -8.03 -18.96 -12.80
C MET A 39 -8.70 -18.07 -13.84
N LYS A 40 -9.17 -16.87 -13.45
CA LYS A 40 -9.66 -15.85 -14.38
C LYS A 40 -8.62 -15.50 -15.46
N VAL A 41 -7.34 -15.42 -15.08
CA VAL A 41 -6.25 -15.11 -16.03
C VAL A 41 -5.91 -16.31 -16.93
N ILE A 42 -6.00 -17.54 -16.41
CA ILE A 42 -5.64 -18.76 -17.16
C ILE A 42 -6.75 -19.15 -18.15
N TYR A 43 -7.99 -19.26 -17.67
CA TYR A 43 -9.08 -19.84 -18.44
C TYR A 43 -9.93 -18.82 -19.18
N ASP A 44 -9.92 -17.56 -18.76
CA ASP A 44 -10.79 -16.53 -19.32
C ASP A 44 -10.05 -15.21 -19.64
N PRO A 45 -9.03 -15.26 -20.53
CA PRO A 45 -8.31 -14.05 -20.91
C PRO A 45 -9.22 -13.07 -21.69
N TYR A 46 -10.24 -13.53 -22.42
CA TYR A 46 -11.03 -12.67 -23.30
C TYR A 46 -12.17 -11.95 -22.59
N SER A 47 -12.84 -12.54 -21.59
CA SER A 47 -13.93 -11.86 -20.87
C SER A 47 -13.40 -10.91 -19.79
N ASN A 48 -12.13 -11.04 -19.39
CA ASN A 48 -11.46 -10.18 -18.42
C ASN A 48 -10.57 -9.09 -19.04
N GLN A 49 -10.83 -8.67 -20.29
CA GLN A 49 -10.04 -7.62 -20.98
C GLN A 49 -9.87 -6.33 -20.16
N ARG A 50 -10.88 -5.99 -19.35
CA ARG A 50 -10.83 -4.83 -18.43
C ARG A 50 -9.70 -4.94 -17.39
N PHE A 51 -9.40 -6.15 -16.92
CA PHE A 51 -8.30 -6.42 -15.99
C PHE A 51 -6.97 -6.70 -16.72
N LEU A 52 -7.01 -7.11 -17.99
CA LEU A 52 -5.79 -7.30 -18.80
C LEU A 52 -5.14 -5.98 -19.23
N THR A 53 -5.88 -4.88 -19.20
CA THR A 53 -5.38 -3.53 -19.44
C THR A 53 -5.18 -2.79 -18.12
N LEU A 54 -4.25 -1.83 -18.08
CA LEU A 54 -4.15 -0.99 -16.88
C LEU A 54 -5.46 -0.19 -16.75
N PRO A 55 -5.95 0.06 -15.52
CA PRO A 55 -7.16 0.84 -15.32
C PRO A 55 -7.08 2.14 -16.11
N ALA A 56 -8.17 2.48 -16.81
CA ALA A 56 -8.28 3.75 -17.51
C ALA A 56 -8.12 4.91 -16.53
N THR A 57 -7.72 6.09 -17.01
CA THR A 57 -7.65 7.29 -16.18
C THR A 57 -9.01 7.71 -15.60
N SER A 58 -10.10 7.19 -16.15
CA SER A 58 -11.48 7.40 -15.68
C SER A 58 -11.98 6.33 -14.70
N ALA A 59 -11.19 5.29 -14.40
CA ALA A 59 -11.58 4.24 -13.47
C ALA A 59 -11.75 4.80 -12.05
N ASN A 60 -12.75 4.29 -11.32
CA ASN A 60 -12.96 4.70 -9.93
C ASN A 60 -11.90 4.04 -9.01
N SER A 61 -11.80 4.51 -7.76
CA SER A 61 -10.83 3.99 -6.80
C SER A 61 -11.01 2.51 -6.47
N GLY A 62 -12.24 2.02 -6.39
CA GLY A 62 -12.55 0.61 -6.14
C GLY A 62 -12.08 -0.31 -7.27
N GLU A 63 -12.35 0.05 -8.53
CA GLU A 63 -11.88 -0.69 -9.71
C GLU A 63 -10.36 -0.79 -9.77
N ILE A 64 -9.67 0.32 -9.47
CA ILE A 64 -8.20 0.37 -9.41
C ILE A 64 -7.67 -0.54 -8.30
N ALA A 65 -8.31 -0.52 -7.12
CA ALA A 65 -7.94 -1.37 -6.01
C ALA A 65 -8.21 -2.87 -6.28
N ARG A 66 -9.30 -3.22 -6.96
CA ARG A 66 -9.55 -4.60 -7.44
C ARG A 66 -8.48 -5.06 -8.43
N CYS A 67 -8.09 -4.20 -9.36
CA CYS A 67 -6.98 -4.50 -10.26
C CYS A 67 -5.67 -4.72 -9.49
N PHE A 68 -5.39 -3.90 -8.48
CA PHE A 68 -4.23 -4.09 -7.61
C PHE A 68 -4.25 -5.46 -6.91
N ALA A 69 -5.36 -5.82 -6.25
CA ALA A 69 -5.51 -7.10 -5.57
C ALA A 69 -5.35 -8.29 -6.54
N LEU A 70 -6.03 -8.25 -7.69
CA LEU A 70 -5.92 -9.28 -8.72
C LEU A 70 -4.48 -9.45 -9.23
N TYR A 71 -3.79 -8.35 -9.55
CA TYR A 71 -2.40 -8.45 -10.01
C TYR A 71 -1.46 -8.99 -8.94
N LEU A 72 -1.70 -8.66 -7.67
CA LEU A 72 -0.92 -9.17 -6.55
C LEU A 72 -1.13 -10.67 -6.37
N ASP A 73 -2.37 -11.11 -6.30
CA ASP A 73 -2.74 -12.53 -6.15
C ASP A 73 -2.14 -13.36 -7.27
N VAL A 74 -2.33 -12.92 -8.52
CA VAL A 74 -1.77 -13.61 -9.69
C VAL A 74 -0.26 -13.63 -9.62
N ALA A 75 0.41 -12.54 -9.21
CA ALA A 75 1.87 -12.51 -9.10
C ALA A 75 2.42 -13.46 -8.03
N ILE A 76 1.79 -13.52 -6.86
CA ILE A 76 2.17 -14.43 -5.76
C ILE A 76 1.95 -15.88 -6.19
N LEU A 77 0.76 -16.21 -6.69
CA LEU A 77 0.41 -17.58 -7.04
C LEU A 77 1.18 -18.09 -8.26
N SER A 78 1.33 -17.28 -9.30
CA SER A 78 2.13 -17.66 -10.48
C SER A 78 3.58 -17.91 -10.11
N ARG A 79 4.15 -17.16 -9.16
CA ARG A 79 5.48 -17.46 -8.62
C ARG A 79 5.48 -18.80 -7.88
N ARG A 80 4.50 -19.03 -7.00
CA ARG A 80 4.37 -20.27 -6.21
C ARG A 80 4.23 -21.51 -7.09
N PHE A 81 3.50 -21.42 -8.20
CA PHE A 81 3.30 -22.50 -9.17
C PHE A 81 4.30 -22.48 -10.33
N ALA A 82 5.40 -21.72 -10.24
CA ALA A 82 6.44 -21.62 -11.27
C ALA A 82 5.95 -21.18 -12.68
N MET A 83 4.85 -20.44 -12.75
CA MET A 83 4.26 -19.88 -13.98
C MET A 83 4.93 -18.55 -14.38
N SER A 84 6.21 -18.62 -14.75
CA SER A 84 7.08 -17.44 -14.95
C SER A 84 6.54 -16.38 -15.92
N ASN A 85 5.82 -16.78 -16.97
CA ASN A 85 5.23 -15.84 -17.94
C ASN A 85 4.09 -15.02 -17.33
N ILE A 86 3.24 -15.67 -16.53
CA ILE A 86 2.12 -15.04 -15.83
C ILE A 86 2.67 -14.12 -14.73
N GLU A 87 3.67 -14.58 -13.98
CA GLU A 87 4.34 -13.75 -12.96
C GLU A 87 4.93 -12.48 -13.59
N ARG A 88 5.65 -12.61 -14.72
CA ARG A 88 6.25 -11.48 -15.42
C ARG A 88 5.18 -10.49 -15.91
N TRP A 89 4.03 -10.96 -16.35
CA TRP A 89 2.90 -10.12 -16.73
C TRP A 89 2.32 -9.39 -15.51
N ALA A 90 1.93 -10.14 -14.47
CA ALA A 90 1.29 -9.60 -13.27
C ALA A 90 2.19 -8.59 -12.55
N LYS A 91 3.48 -8.90 -12.39
CA LYS A 91 4.49 -7.99 -11.83
C LYS A 91 4.58 -6.65 -12.57
N ARG A 92 4.52 -6.67 -13.91
CA ARG A 92 4.55 -5.43 -14.70
C ARG A 92 3.30 -4.60 -14.47
N LYS A 93 2.13 -5.23 -14.38
CA LYS A 93 0.85 -4.57 -14.12
C LYS A 93 0.79 -3.99 -12.71
N LEU A 94 1.19 -4.78 -11.71
CA LEU A 94 1.29 -4.38 -10.31
C LEU A 94 2.19 -3.15 -10.14
N LYS A 95 3.37 -3.15 -10.77
CA LYS A 95 4.25 -1.98 -10.77
C LYS A 95 3.61 -0.75 -11.40
N GLY A 96 2.89 -0.93 -12.51
CA GLY A 96 2.19 0.15 -13.19
C GLY A 96 1.14 0.79 -12.30
N VAL A 97 0.24 -0.03 -11.74
CA VAL A 97 -0.89 0.47 -10.94
C VAL A 97 -0.43 1.13 -9.64
N LEU A 98 0.54 0.56 -8.92
CA LEU A 98 1.09 1.18 -7.70
C LEU A 98 1.76 2.52 -7.99
N SER A 99 2.54 2.60 -9.06
CA SER A 99 3.30 3.82 -9.35
C SER A 99 2.45 5.03 -9.76
N VAL A 100 1.25 4.79 -10.31
CA VAL A 100 0.37 5.86 -10.84
C VAL A 100 -0.79 6.12 -9.90
N SER A 101 -1.26 5.08 -9.22
CA SER A 101 -2.57 5.08 -8.56
C SER A 101 -2.51 4.73 -7.07
N ALA A 102 -1.34 4.79 -6.41
CA ALA A 102 -1.18 4.53 -4.97
C ALA A 102 -2.28 5.17 -4.11
N LYS A 103 -2.56 6.47 -4.33
CA LYS A 103 -3.61 7.22 -3.61
C LYS A 103 -5.01 6.65 -3.83
N LEU A 104 -5.30 6.22 -5.06
CA LEU A 104 -6.60 5.67 -5.44
C LEU A 104 -6.76 4.24 -4.92
N ILE A 105 -5.70 3.44 -4.96
CA ILE A 105 -5.66 2.11 -4.34
C ILE A 105 -5.99 2.23 -2.86
N ALA A 106 -5.24 3.04 -2.11
CA ALA A 106 -5.49 3.23 -0.68
C ALA A 106 -6.88 3.81 -0.37
N LYS A 107 -7.48 4.59 -1.29
CA LYS A 107 -8.82 5.14 -1.08
C LYS A 107 -9.96 4.17 -1.33
N GLY A 108 -9.77 3.20 -2.23
CA GLY A 108 -10.82 2.28 -2.67
C GLY A 108 -10.57 0.83 -2.27
N ILE A 109 -9.53 0.53 -1.49
CA ILE A 109 -9.21 -0.84 -1.09
C ILE A 109 -10.30 -1.44 -0.20
N ASP A 110 -10.88 -0.64 0.69
CA ASP A 110 -11.98 -1.09 1.55
C ASP A 110 -13.22 -1.43 0.69
N ASP A 111 -13.61 -0.51 -0.22
CA ASP A 111 -14.73 -0.71 -1.17
C ASP A 111 -14.51 -1.91 -2.12
N ALA A 112 -13.26 -2.12 -2.53
CA ALA A 112 -12.90 -3.21 -3.44
C ALA A 112 -13.15 -4.59 -2.84
N LEU A 113 -13.13 -4.70 -1.51
CA LEU A 113 -13.24 -5.95 -0.79
C LEU A 113 -14.67 -6.21 -0.29
N CYS A 114 -15.41 -5.17 0.09
CA CYS A 114 -16.81 -5.33 0.49
C CYS A 114 -17.69 -5.86 -0.67
N GLU A 115 -17.45 -5.42 -1.92
CA GLU A 115 -18.27 -5.86 -3.06
C GLU A 115 -18.06 -7.34 -3.46
N ASP A 116 -16.94 -7.96 -3.08
CA ASP A 116 -16.71 -9.39 -3.37
C ASP A 116 -17.58 -10.28 -2.43
N GLU A 117 -17.99 -9.79 -1.25
CA GLU A 117 -18.77 -10.54 -0.24
C GLU A 117 -20.29 -10.49 -0.46
N ASP A 118 -20.80 -9.54 -1.25
CA ASP A 118 -22.24 -9.36 -1.48
C ASP A 118 -22.79 -10.30 -2.57
N GLN A 119 -21.91 -11.04 -3.26
CA GLN A 119 -22.32 -12.06 -4.24
C GLN A 119 -22.44 -13.47 -3.64
N GLU A 120 -22.02 -13.67 -2.39
CA GLU A 120 -22.17 -14.94 -1.69
C GLU A 120 -23.52 -14.99 -0.96
N ASN A 121 -24.21 -16.13 -1.11
CA ASN A 121 -25.58 -16.33 -0.68
C ASN A 121 -25.72 -16.03 0.83
N PRO A 122 -26.60 -15.12 1.28
CA PRO A 122 -26.69 -14.70 2.68
C PRO A 122 -27.03 -15.84 3.66
N ALA A 123 -27.48 -16.99 3.15
CA ALA A 123 -27.74 -18.21 3.93
C ALA A 123 -26.47 -18.95 4.41
N GLN A 124 -25.27 -18.61 3.91
CA GLN A 124 -23.99 -19.22 4.36
C GLN A 124 -23.21 -18.38 5.39
N LYS A 125 -23.64 -17.14 5.69
CA LYS A 125 -22.91 -16.20 6.57
C LYS A 125 -23.06 -16.46 8.09
N GLN A 126 -23.51 -17.64 8.52
CA GLN A 126 -23.85 -17.86 9.94
C GLN A 126 -22.69 -18.29 10.84
N ASP A 127 -21.57 -18.79 10.31
CA ASP A 127 -20.45 -19.30 11.15
C ASP A 127 -19.04 -18.79 10.77
N GLU A 128 -18.90 -17.96 9.73
CA GLU A 128 -17.61 -17.34 9.44
C GLU A 128 -17.46 -16.06 10.27
N GLU A 129 -16.49 -16.08 11.20
CA GLU A 129 -15.99 -14.89 11.90
C GLU A 129 -15.98 -13.71 10.94
N ALA A 130 -16.78 -12.68 11.20
CA ALA A 130 -16.79 -11.48 10.36
C ALA A 130 -15.37 -10.91 10.32
N TRP A 131 -14.61 -11.25 9.27
CA TRP A 131 -13.24 -10.81 9.10
C TRP A 131 -13.30 -9.29 9.08
N ASN A 132 -12.55 -8.65 9.97
CA ASN A 132 -12.47 -7.20 9.96
C ASN A 132 -11.84 -6.80 8.62
N VAL A 133 -12.61 -6.22 7.69
CA VAL A 133 -12.18 -5.80 6.35
C VAL A 133 -10.87 -5.02 6.41
N GLU A 134 -10.67 -4.23 7.47
CA GLU A 134 -9.45 -3.49 7.74
C GLU A 134 -8.22 -4.40 7.90
N GLU A 135 -8.34 -5.50 8.65
CA GLU A 135 -7.26 -6.48 8.82
C GLU A 135 -6.90 -7.11 7.47
N TYR A 136 -7.91 -7.41 6.65
CA TYR A 136 -7.71 -7.91 5.29
C TYR A 136 -6.97 -6.91 4.37
N CYS A 137 -7.32 -5.62 4.45
CA CYS A 137 -6.61 -4.55 3.73
C CYS A 137 -5.11 -4.48 4.09
N ALA A 138 -4.75 -4.63 5.38
CA ALA A 138 -3.33 -4.74 5.77
C ALA A 138 -2.65 -5.91 5.09
N PHE A 139 -3.29 -7.08 5.13
CA PHE A 139 -2.69 -8.30 4.60
C PHE A 139 -2.35 -8.14 3.11
N LEU A 140 -3.21 -7.51 2.31
CA LEU A 140 -2.90 -7.23 0.91
C LEU A 140 -1.66 -6.35 0.72
N PHE A 141 -1.50 -5.28 1.50
CA PHE A 141 -0.31 -4.45 1.39
C PHE A 141 0.94 -5.15 1.92
N MET A 142 0.82 -5.93 2.99
CA MET A 142 1.91 -6.75 3.54
C MET A 142 2.34 -7.84 2.57
N ASP A 143 1.40 -8.44 1.84
CA ASP A 143 1.65 -9.38 0.75
C ASP A 143 2.37 -8.70 -0.41
N ALA A 144 1.97 -7.48 -0.78
CA ALA A 144 2.65 -6.70 -1.81
C ALA A 144 4.11 -6.39 -1.43
N ILE A 145 4.35 -6.01 -0.17
CA ILE A 145 5.69 -5.77 0.39
C ILE A 145 6.51 -7.07 0.38
N SER A 146 5.93 -8.18 0.86
CA SER A 146 6.58 -9.48 0.96
C SER A 146 6.94 -10.03 -0.43
N TYR A 147 6.00 -9.95 -1.37
CA TYR A 147 6.23 -10.28 -2.78
C TYR A 147 7.36 -9.43 -3.36
N ALA A 148 7.35 -8.11 -3.15
CA ALA A 148 8.38 -7.21 -3.65
C ALA A 148 9.79 -7.55 -3.12
N LYS A 149 9.90 -7.94 -1.84
CA LYS A 149 11.14 -8.46 -1.25
C LYS A 149 11.55 -9.77 -1.91
N ALA A 150 10.63 -10.72 -2.08
CA ALA A 150 10.91 -12.03 -2.67
C ALA A 150 11.42 -11.95 -4.13
N VAL A 151 11.02 -10.91 -4.87
CA VAL A 151 11.51 -10.64 -6.24
C VAL A 151 12.62 -9.59 -6.31
N SER A 152 13.15 -9.15 -5.17
CA SER A 152 14.21 -8.15 -5.03
C SER A 152 13.95 -6.86 -5.84
N ASN A 153 12.70 -6.39 -5.86
CA ASN A 153 12.30 -5.21 -6.63
C ASN A 153 12.09 -4.00 -5.72
N ILE A 154 13.16 -3.23 -5.51
CA ILE A 154 13.19 -2.07 -4.60
C ILE A 154 12.09 -1.05 -4.88
N ARG A 155 11.77 -0.79 -6.16
CA ARG A 155 10.73 0.18 -6.50
C ARG A 155 9.34 -0.34 -6.15
N LEU A 156 9.06 -1.61 -6.45
CA LEU A 156 7.80 -2.22 -6.07
C LEU A 156 7.65 -2.24 -4.54
N PHE A 157 8.74 -2.50 -3.83
CA PHE A 157 8.79 -2.46 -2.37
C PHE A 157 8.46 -1.05 -1.85
N ASN A 158 9.15 -0.02 -2.34
CA ASN A 158 8.91 1.36 -1.91
C ASN A 158 7.51 1.86 -2.28
N ASP A 159 7.01 1.56 -3.48
CA ASP A 159 5.66 1.98 -3.89
C ASP A 159 4.58 1.25 -3.05
N SER A 160 4.78 -0.04 -2.71
CA SER A 160 3.87 -0.79 -1.84
C SER A 160 3.90 -0.27 -0.40
N LEU A 161 5.11 -0.08 0.15
CA LEU A 161 5.29 0.47 1.50
C LEU A 161 4.70 1.88 1.60
N GLY A 162 5.00 2.77 0.66
CA GLY A 162 4.44 4.12 0.65
C GLY A 162 2.91 4.13 0.53
N THR A 163 2.33 3.17 -0.21
CA THR A 163 0.86 3.03 -0.30
C THR A 163 0.27 2.57 1.03
N LEU A 164 0.87 1.56 1.69
CA LEU A 164 0.45 1.13 3.03
C LEU A 164 0.53 2.27 4.04
N GLN A 165 1.67 2.97 4.07
CA GLN A 165 1.85 4.05 5.03
C GLN A 165 0.87 5.20 4.77
N TYR A 166 0.56 5.50 3.49
CA TYR A 166 -0.49 6.46 3.15
C TYR A 166 -1.88 5.99 3.60
N TYR A 167 -2.22 4.72 3.40
CA TYR A 167 -3.46 4.12 3.91
C TYR A 167 -3.54 4.27 5.43
N CYS A 168 -2.48 3.88 6.15
CA CYS A 168 -2.38 4.03 7.60
C CYS A 168 -2.61 5.48 8.06
N ALA A 169 -2.00 6.46 7.38
CA ALA A 169 -2.08 7.87 7.79
C ALA A 169 -3.44 8.54 7.50
N ASN A 170 -4.27 7.99 6.60
CA ASN A 170 -5.49 8.67 6.11
C ASN A 170 -6.78 7.87 6.30
N ARG A 171 -6.68 6.54 6.43
CA ARG A 171 -7.82 5.62 6.40
C ARG A 171 -7.75 4.53 7.47
N GLY A 172 -6.55 4.14 7.88
CA GLY A 172 -6.36 3.10 8.88
C GLY A 172 -7.10 3.42 10.16
N SER A 173 -7.97 2.51 10.61
CA SER A 173 -8.63 2.67 11.90
C SER A 173 -7.61 2.63 13.02
N LEU A 174 -7.95 3.22 14.17
CA LEU A 174 -7.07 3.17 15.33
C LEU A 174 -6.81 1.74 15.78
N LYS A 175 -7.80 0.84 15.65
CA LYS A 175 -7.67 -0.57 16.03
C LYS A 175 -6.66 -1.26 15.12
N PHE A 176 -6.78 -1.02 13.82
CA PHE A 176 -5.85 -1.50 12.80
C PHE A 176 -4.42 -1.01 13.03
N LEU A 177 -4.23 0.31 13.20
CA LEU A 177 -2.92 0.91 13.41
C LEU A 177 -2.24 0.35 14.67
N LEU A 178 -2.99 0.22 15.76
CA LEU A 178 -2.49 -0.39 16.99
C LEU A 178 -2.20 -1.88 16.82
N GLY A 179 -3.02 -2.61 16.06
CA GLY A 179 -2.78 -4.01 15.72
C GLY A 179 -1.43 -4.19 15.03
N ILE A 180 -1.15 -3.39 14.00
CA ILE A 180 0.14 -3.44 13.30
C ILE A 180 1.28 -3.00 14.22
N MET A 181 1.13 -1.89 14.94
CA MET A 181 2.17 -1.38 15.84
C MET A 181 2.59 -2.40 16.91
N ARG A 182 1.64 -3.24 17.37
CA ARG A 182 1.88 -4.28 18.39
C ARG A 182 2.43 -5.59 17.83
N ILE A 183 2.65 -5.72 16.52
CA ILE A 183 3.31 -6.89 15.94
C ILE A 183 4.70 -7.05 16.58
N PRO A 184 4.98 -8.18 17.25
CA PRO A 184 6.27 -8.41 17.90
C PRO A 184 7.42 -8.27 16.90
N GLY A 185 8.45 -7.51 17.28
CA GLY A 185 9.64 -7.32 16.44
C GLY A 185 9.45 -6.40 15.23
N LEU A 186 8.27 -5.77 15.02
CA LEU A 186 8.05 -4.86 13.89
C LEU A 186 9.01 -3.67 13.91
N ARG A 187 9.24 -3.09 15.09
CA ARG A 187 10.16 -1.97 15.28
C ARG A 187 11.58 -2.29 14.81
N GLN A 188 12.06 -3.51 15.05
CA GLN A 188 13.39 -3.96 14.69
C GLN A 188 13.46 -4.42 13.22
N SER A 189 12.45 -5.16 12.77
CA SER A 189 12.43 -5.75 11.42
C SER A 189 12.08 -4.74 10.32
N ASN A 190 11.28 -3.71 10.64
CA ASN A 190 10.89 -2.64 9.73
C ASN A 190 10.65 -1.31 10.48
N PRO A 191 11.71 -0.64 10.93
CA PRO A 191 11.60 0.59 11.72
C PRO A 191 10.89 1.72 10.96
N ALA A 192 11.01 1.79 9.64
CA ALA A 192 10.32 2.80 8.83
C ALA A 192 8.80 2.61 8.84
N LEU A 193 8.30 1.37 8.74
CA LEU A 193 6.87 1.09 8.85
C LEU A 193 6.38 1.41 10.28
N PHE A 194 7.08 0.91 11.29
CA PHE A 194 6.74 1.19 12.69
C PHE A 194 6.67 2.70 12.97
N GLY A 195 7.70 3.45 12.59
CA GLY A 195 7.76 4.89 12.83
C GLY A 195 6.69 5.68 12.08
N SER A 196 6.28 5.25 10.88
CA SER A 196 5.15 5.86 10.17
C SER A 196 3.81 5.63 10.85
N ILE A 197 3.59 4.43 11.42
CA ILE A 197 2.36 4.11 12.17
C ILE A 197 2.35 4.87 13.49
N PHE A 198 3.49 4.89 14.19
CA PHE A 198 3.67 5.69 15.39
C PHE A 198 3.38 7.18 15.13
N LEU A 199 3.88 7.73 14.02
CA LEU A 199 3.62 9.11 13.61
C LEU A 199 2.14 9.35 13.31
N ALA A 200 1.46 8.41 12.62
CA ALA A 200 0.02 8.51 12.37
C ALA A 200 -0.75 8.56 13.69
N LEU A 201 -0.46 7.66 14.64
CA LEU A 201 -1.05 7.65 15.98
C LEU A 201 -0.73 8.91 16.78
N LEU A 202 0.49 9.46 16.66
CA LEU A 202 0.86 10.73 17.29
C LEU A 202 0.04 11.90 16.75
N SER A 203 -0.28 11.89 15.45
CA SER A 203 -1.01 12.97 14.81
C SER A 203 -2.48 13.09 15.27
N GLU A 204 -3.04 12.03 15.85
CA GLU A 204 -4.38 11.98 16.45
C GLU A 204 -4.48 12.78 17.75
N GLY A 205 -3.37 12.89 18.50
CA GLY A 205 -3.29 13.65 19.74
C GLY A 205 -3.95 13.01 20.98
N ASN A 206 -3.77 13.67 22.13
CA ASN A 206 -4.11 13.16 23.46
C ASN A 206 -5.59 12.79 23.66
N GLY A 207 -6.52 13.50 23.00
CA GLY A 207 -7.95 13.23 23.09
C GLY A 207 -8.32 11.84 22.57
N VAL A 208 -7.59 11.35 21.58
CA VAL A 208 -7.79 10.01 21.01
C VAL A 208 -7.15 8.93 21.88
N TRP A 209 -5.95 9.18 22.41
CA TRP A 209 -5.20 8.22 23.23
C TRP A 209 -5.90 7.88 24.56
N SER A 210 -6.77 8.77 25.02
CA SER A 210 -7.56 8.58 26.25
C SER A 210 -8.65 7.52 26.12
N ARG A 211 -8.94 7.03 24.90
CA ARG A 211 -9.90 5.95 24.66
C ARG A 211 -9.39 4.61 25.23
N ASN A 212 -10.31 3.70 25.52
CA ASN A 212 -10.02 2.37 26.10
C ASN A 212 -9.25 1.43 25.17
N LEU A 213 -9.02 1.83 23.92
CA LEU A 213 -8.28 1.06 22.93
C LEU A 213 -6.75 1.06 23.20
N PHE A 214 -6.25 2.12 23.83
CA PHE A 214 -4.83 2.28 24.16
C PHE A 214 -4.55 1.73 25.55
N THR A 215 -3.51 0.91 25.68
CA THR A 215 -3.01 0.48 26.98
C THR A 215 -2.32 1.64 27.70
N HIS A 216 -2.07 1.48 29.00
CA HIS A 216 -1.24 2.44 29.75
C HIS A 216 0.13 2.64 29.08
N MET A 217 0.76 1.57 28.59
CA MET A 217 2.05 1.61 27.93
C MET A 217 2.01 2.38 26.61
N ASP A 218 0.97 2.17 25.79
CA ASP A 218 0.82 2.91 24.53
C ASP A 218 0.71 4.42 24.80
N ARG A 219 -0.12 4.81 25.79
CA ARG A 219 -0.30 6.21 26.17
C ARG A 219 1.00 6.83 26.62
N MET A 220 1.75 6.17 27.50
CA MET A 220 3.05 6.64 27.98
C MET A 220 4.06 6.81 26.84
N ALA A 221 4.15 5.85 25.92
CA ALA A 221 5.04 5.93 24.77
C ALA A 221 4.65 7.08 23.82
N LEU A 222 3.35 7.30 23.58
CA LEU A 222 2.84 8.40 22.75
C LEU A 222 3.10 9.77 23.40
N PHE A 223 2.84 9.92 24.70
CA PHE A 223 3.14 11.16 25.43
C PHE A 223 4.64 11.47 25.46
N SER A 224 5.46 10.45 25.73
CA SER A 224 6.93 10.56 25.67
C SER A 224 7.38 10.98 24.26
N GLY A 225 6.87 10.30 23.24
CA GLY A 225 7.12 10.61 21.83
C GLY A 225 6.81 12.06 21.48
N GLN A 226 5.59 12.50 21.81
CA GLN A 226 5.17 13.88 21.59
C GLN A 226 6.10 14.86 22.31
N SER A 227 6.45 14.60 23.57
CA SER A 227 7.33 15.46 24.36
C SER A 227 8.73 15.60 23.74
N TYR A 228 9.32 14.51 23.25
CA TYR A 228 10.64 14.53 22.60
C TYR A 228 10.62 15.18 21.20
N LEU A 229 9.48 15.15 20.52
CA LEU A 229 9.30 15.72 19.19
C LEU A 229 8.82 17.18 19.22
N SER A 230 8.76 17.81 20.39
CA SER A 230 8.21 19.15 20.59
C SER A 230 9.23 20.10 21.24
N PRO A 231 9.89 20.98 20.47
CA PRO A 231 9.89 21.07 19.00
C PRO A 231 10.65 19.91 18.36
N LEU A 232 10.53 19.75 17.03
CA LEU A 232 11.27 18.70 16.32
C LEU A 232 12.77 18.85 16.57
N PRO A 233 13.46 17.77 17.00
CA PRO A 233 14.86 17.85 17.36
C PRO A 233 15.75 18.06 16.13
N GLU A 234 16.81 18.87 16.28
CA GLU A 234 17.76 19.14 15.18
C GLU A 234 18.48 17.87 14.71
N SER A 235 18.61 16.85 15.57
CA SER A 235 19.12 15.53 15.19
C SER A 235 18.24 14.82 14.16
N LEU A 236 16.93 15.11 14.11
CA LEU A 236 16.03 14.60 13.09
C LEU A 236 16.11 15.46 11.81
N LYS A 237 16.21 16.78 11.94
CA LYS A 237 16.21 17.71 10.81
C LYS A 237 17.51 17.68 9.98
N SER A 238 18.64 17.57 10.67
CA SER A 238 19.99 17.67 10.06
C SER A 238 20.31 16.52 9.09
N THR A 239 19.67 15.37 9.24
CA THR A 239 19.98 14.18 8.43
C THR A 239 19.45 14.27 7.00
N TYR A 240 18.34 14.99 6.75
CA TYR A 240 17.70 15.05 5.42
C TYR A 240 17.23 16.46 5.06
N ALA A 241 18.20 17.29 4.68
CA ALA A 241 17.98 18.70 4.41
C ALA A 241 16.76 19.01 3.51
N PRO A 242 16.46 18.32 2.38
CA PRO A 242 15.33 18.73 1.54
C PRO A 242 13.96 18.62 2.20
N LEU A 243 13.79 17.69 3.15
CA LEU A 243 12.50 17.48 3.82
C LEU A 243 12.25 18.55 4.90
N PHE A 244 13.30 19.18 5.44
CA PHE A 244 13.20 20.16 6.52
C PHE A 244 13.62 21.58 6.11
N LYS A 245 14.37 21.70 5.02
CA LYS A 245 14.90 22.94 4.46
C LYS A 245 14.56 23.03 2.97
N MET A 246 13.84 24.10 2.63
CA MET A 246 13.45 24.38 1.25
C MET A 246 14.68 24.56 0.35
N PRO A 247 14.79 23.80 -0.76
CA PRO A 247 15.81 24.08 -1.77
C PRO A 247 15.56 25.46 -2.39
N THR A 248 16.56 26.33 -2.40
CA THR A 248 16.45 27.71 -2.90
C THR A 248 16.53 27.83 -4.42
N SER A 249 16.87 26.74 -5.12
CA SER A 249 17.00 26.73 -6.57
C SER A 249 16.92 25.31 -7.13
N SER A 250 16.62 25.19 -8.43
CA SER A 250 16.67 23.91 -9.15
C SER A 250 18.06 23.26 -9.11
N LYS A 251 19.14 24.06 -9.01
CA LYS A 251 20.52 23.57 -8.82
C LYS A 251 20.72 22.94 -7.44
N ALA A 252 20.23 23.58 -6.38
CA ALA A 252 20.30 23.05 -5.01
C ALA A 252 19.45 21.77 -4.87
N PHE A 253 18.25 21.77 -5.46
CA PHE A 253 17.41 20.58 -5.56
C PHE A 253 18.13 19.43 -6.27
N ALA A 254 18.66 19.69 -7.48
CA ALA A 254 19.37 18.69 -8.26
C ALA A 254 20.58 18.13 -7.51
N LYS A 255 21.36 18.98 -6.82
CA LYS A 255 22.50 18.54 -6.01
C LYS A 255 22.12 17.48 -4.96
N THR A 256 20.88 17.52 -4.47
CA THR A 256 20.43 16.60 -3.43
C THR A 256 19.80 15.33 -3.97
N PHE A 257 19.00 15.42 -5.05
CA PHE A 257 18.21 14.29 -5.55
C PHE A 257 18.74 13.65 -6.84
N MET A 258 19.62 14.33 -7.57
CA MET A 258 20.17 13.85 -8.83
C MET A 258 21.68 13.81 -8.67
N ASP A 259 22.24 12.61 -8.48
CA ASP A 259 23.68 12.37 -8.29
C ASP A 259 24.50 13.37 -9.11
N GLY A 260 25.44 14.04 -8.43
CA GLY A 260 26.16 15.24 -8.88
C GLY A 260 26.97 15.13 -10.16
N SER A 261 26.73 14.12 -11.00
CA SER A 261 27.13 14.10 -12.40
C SER A 261 26.74 15.44 -13.04
N ALA A 262 27.78 16.23 -13.28
CA ALA A 262 27.74 17.53 -13.91
C ALA A 262 27.39 17.43 -15.41
N ASP A 263 26.66 16.39 -15.80
CA ASP A 263 26.19 16.21 -17.16
C ASP A 263 25.14 17.31 -17.43
N ARG A 264 25.58 18.32 -18.18
CA ARG A 264 24.83 19.54 -18.51
C ARG A 264 24.00 19.37 -19.77
N SER A 265 23.63 18.14 -20.13
CA SER A 265 22.78 17.96 -21.31
C SER A 265 21.49 18.80 -21.17
N PRO A 266 21.06 19.50 -22.24
CA PRO A 266 19.88 20.37 -22.19
C PRO A 266 18.63 19.65 -21.65
N THR A 267 18.48 18.36 -21.99
CA THR A 267 17.42 17.50 -21.50
C THR A 267 17.44 17.33 -19.98
N LYS A 268 18.63 17.13 -19.37
CA LYS A 268 18.75 17.01 -17.91
C LYS A 268 18.48 18.33 -17.20
N LEU A 269 18.89 19.46 -17.78
CA LEU A 269 18.56 20.80 -17.26
C LEU A 269 17.06 21.07 -17.27
N HIS A 270 16.36 20.73 -18.37
CA HIS A 270 14.91 20.88 -18.45
C HIS A 270 14.18 20.02 -17.40
N CYS A 271 14.58 18.75 -17.24
CA CYS A 271 14.03 17.89 -16.19
C CYS A 271 14.24 18.45 -14.78
N ARG A 272 15.43 18.99 -14.47
CA ARG A 272 15.75 19.57 -13.16
C ARG A 272 14.81 20.73 -12.81
N SER A 273 14.60 21.67 -13.74
CA SER A 273 13.72 22.81 -13.49
C SER A 273 12.26 22.38 -13.33
N ASN A 274 11.77 21.44 -14.15
CA ASN A 274 10.40 20.95 -14.03
C ASN A 274 10.18 20.15 -12.73
N PHE A 275 11.13 19.30 -12.33
CA PHE A 275 11.04 18.59 -11.05
C PHE A 275 11.07 19.53 -9.87
N PHE A 276 11.91 20.58 -9.92
CA PHE A 276 11.93 21.59 -8.88
C PHE A 276 10.60 22.35 -8.79
N ALA A 277 10.00 22.73 -9.92
CA ALA A 277 8.68 23.36 -9.92
C ALA A 277 7.61 22.44 -9.28
N LYS A 278 7.58 21.15 -9.65
CA LYS A 278 6.67 20.16 -9.05
C LYS A 278 6.97 19.87 -7.57
N TRP A 279 8.23 20.01 -7.18
CA TRP A 279 8.61 19.95 -5.77
C TRP A 279 8.00 21.11 -5.00
N GLN A 280 8.12 22.35 -5.50
CA GLN A 280 7.52 23.52 -4.85
C GLN A 280 5.99 23.43 -4.77
N GLU A 281 5.33 22.83 -5.77
CA GLU A 281 3.88 22.56 -5.71
C GLU A 281 3.53 21.54 -4.61
N SER A 282 4.38 20.52 -4.38
CA SER A 282 4.10 19.42 -3.44
C SER A 282 4.64 19.67 -2.02
N PHE A 283 5.72 20.43 -1.90
CA PHE A 283 6.47 20.80 -0.70
C PHE A 283 6.69 22.32 -0.74
N GLY A 284 5.59 23.08 -0.74
CA GLY A 284 5.61 24.54 -0.80
C GLY A 284 5.98 25.21 0.52
N GLU A 285 5.88 26.53 0.55
CA GLU A 285 6.19 27.34 1.74
C GLU A 285 5.38 26.91 2.96
N ASP A 286 4.08 26.64 2.78
CA ASP A 286 3.21 26.17 3.87
C ASP A 286 3.75 24.92 4.55
N TYR A 287 4.21 23.93 3.77
CA TYR A 287 4.81 22.72 4.32
C TYR A 287 6.05 23.04 5.18
N TYR A 288 6.94 23.90 4.67
CA TYR A 288 8.17 24.23 5.38
C TYR A 288 7.92 25.10 6.62
N ASN A 289 6.87 25.92 6.61
CA ASN A 289 6.41 26.66 7.78
C ASN A 289 5.82 25.71 8.83
N GLU A 290 4.98 24.75 8.41
CA GLU A 290 4.35 23.79 9.30
C GLU A 290 5.37 22.81 9.92
N ILE A 291 6.27 22.23 9.11
CA ILE A 291 7.28 21.26 9.57
C ILE A 291 8.28 21.88 10.55
N ASN A 292 8.53 23.19 10.43
CA ASN A 292 9.42 23.93 11.32
C ASN A 292 8.65 24.73 12.39
N SER A 293 7.34 24.48 12.52
CA SER A 293 6.52 25.13 13.54
C SER A 293 7.02 24.81 14.94
N LYS A 294 6.89 25.79 15.84
CA LYS A 294 7.07 25.56 17.29
C LYS A 294 5.88 24.82 17.90
N ASP A 295 4.72 24.85 17.24
CA ASP A 295 3.56 24.07 17.63
C ASP A 295 3.77 22.60 17.25
N SER A 296 3.78 21.74 18.27
CA SER A 296 4.08 20.32 18.12
C SER A 296 3.14 19.60 17.17
N MET A 297 1.85 19.89 17.27
CA MET A 297 0.83 19.17 16.51
C MET A 297 0.88 19.57 15.03
N THR A 298 1.13 20.84 14.75
CA THR A 298 1.39 21.33 13.40
C THR A 298 2.60 20.62 12.78
N ALA A 299 3.72 20.54 13.48
CA ALA A 299 4.92 19.87 12.98
C ALA A 299 4.73 18.35 12.80
N ILE A 300 4.05 17.68 13.73
CA ILE A 300 3.71 16.25 13.65
C ILE A 300 2.78 15.97 12.45
N ARG A 301 1.76 16.81 12.23
CA ARG A 301 0.86 16.68 11.06
C ARG A 301 1.60 16.92 9.75
N ALA A 302 2.51 17.89 9.71
CA ALA A 302 3.37 18.11 8.55
C ALA A 302 4.24 16.89 8.24
N LEU A 303 4.87 16.29 9.26
CA LEU A 303 5.58 15.01 9.13
C LEU A 303 4.65 13.90 8.61
N ASN A 304 3.45 13.76 9.17
CA ASN A 304 2.49 12.73 8.75
C ASN A 304 2.03 12.92 7.29
N SER A 305 2.08 14.16 6.78
CA SER A 305 1.74 14.49 5.39
C SER A 305 2.78 14.07 4.35
N LEU A 306 4.00 13.70 4.77
CA LEU A 306 5.14 13.39 3.87
C LEU A 306 4.77 12.37 2.78
N LEU A 307 4.00 11.35 3.13
CA LEU A 307 3.62 10.29 2.20
C LEU A 307 2.60 10.75 1.17
N SER A 308 1.62 11.56 1.58
CA SER A 308 0.70 12.18 0.63
C SER A 308 1.46 13.08 -0.34
N ARG A 309 2.35 13.92 0.18
CA ARG A 309 3.19 14.83 -0.63
C ARG A 309 4.10 14.06 -1.59
N ARG A 310 4.70 12.96 -1.15
CA ARG A 310 5.47 12.05 -2.01
C ARG A 310 4.63 11.49 -3.14
N ILE A 311 3.42 11.00 -2.86
CA ILE A 311 2.53 10.42 -3.87
C ILE A 311 2.09 11.49 -4.88
N ASP A 312 1.68 12.66 -4.40
CA ASP A 312 1.28 13.78 -5.25
C ASP A 312 2.45 14.24 -6.13
N PHE A 313 3.66 14.34 -5.56
CA PHE A 313 4.88 14.65 -6.30
C PHE A 313 5.20 13.59 -7.36
N ALA A 314 5.16 12.30 -7.02
CA ALA A 314 5.39 11.20 -7.96
C ALA A 314 4.43 11.23 -9.15
N HIS A 315 3.15 11.52 -8.87
CA HIS A 315 2.11 11.66 -9.88
C HIS A 315 2.34 12.86 -10.82
N GLN A 316 2.81 13.98 -10.27
CA GLN A 316 3.12 15.17 -11.07
C GLN A 316 4.34 14.94 -11.97
N ILE A 317 5.42 14.36 -11.43
CA ILE A 317 6.66 14.22 -12.20
C ILE A 317 6.62 13.11 -13.24
N CYS A 318 5.76 12.10 -13.07
CA CYS A 318 5.62 11.04 -14.08
C CYS A 318 4.98 11.55 -15.38
N ARG A 319 4.34 12.72 -15.36
CA ARG A 319 3.74 13.39 -16.52
C ARG A 319 4.71 14.30 -17.26
N ILE A 320 5.87 14.58 -16.69
CA ILE A 320 6.89 15.42 -17.32
C ILE A 320 7.54 14.61 -18.46
N LYS A 321 7.65 15.22 -19.64
CA LYS A 321 8.40 14.67 -20.78
C LYS A 321 9.90 14.68 -20.45
N CYS A 322 10.36 13.66 -19.73
CA CYS A 322 11.73 13.50 -19.27
C CYS A 322 12.16 12.03 -19.43
N ASP A 323 13.49 11.78 -19.42
CA ASP A 323 14.02 10.42 -19.33
C ASP A 323 13.45 9.71 -18.09
N LYS A 324 12.92 8.50 -18.30
CA LYS A 324 12.40 7.62 -17.25
C LYS A 324 13.44 7.36 -16.15
N LYS A 325 14.73 7.46 -16.43
CA LYS A 325 15.79 7.33 -15.41
C LYS A 325 15.82 8.51 -14.44
N CYS A 326 15.53 9.72 -14.90
CA CYS A 326 15.66 10.93 -14.09
C CYS A 326 14.65 10.98 -12.96
N TYR A 327 13.35 10.83 -13.24
CA TYR A 327 12.34 10.86 -12.17
C TYR A 327 12.47 9.64 -11.24
N LYS A 328 12.90 8.47 -11.75
CA LYS A 328 13.15 7.29 -10.92
C LYS A 328 14.23 7.54 -9.87
N CYS A 329 15.32 8.22 -10.25
CA CYS A 329 16.39 8.58 -9.34
C CYS A 329 15.89 9.52 -8.23
N VAL A 330 15.15 10.56 -8.62
CA VAL A 330 14.57 11.52 -7.67
C VAL A 330 13.62 10.84 -6.69
N LEU A 331 12.71 9.98 -7.16
CA LEU A 331 11.78 9.26 -6.28
C LEU A 331 12.50 8.29 -5.35
N LEU A 332 13.51 7.57 -5.84
CA LEU A 332 14.27 6.65 -5.00
C LEU A 332 14.93 7.39 -3.83
N ARG A 333 15.59 8.53 -4.10
CA ARG A 333 16.22 9.37 -3.07
C ARG A 333 15.21 9.98 -2.10
N LEU A 334 14.03 10.37 -2.60
CA LEU A 334 12.94 10.84 -1.75
C LEU A 334 12.42 9.72 -0.83
N ASP A 335 12.20 8.53 -1.38
CA ASP A 335 11.76 7.34 -0.63
C ASP A 335 12.77 6.99 0.47
N GLU A 336 14.06 6.96 0.13
CA GLU A 336 15.16 6.74 1.10
C GLU A 336 15.11 7.78 2.24
N SER A 337 14.91 9.06 1.89
CA SER A 337 14.84 10.14 2.88
C SER A 337 13.63 10.01 3.81
N ILE A 338 12.44 9.73 3.27
CA ILE A 338 11.21 9.55 4.06
C ILE A 338 11.31 8.30 4.94
N GLN A 339 11.77 7.18 4.38
CA GLN A 339 11.94 5.94 5.13
C GLN A 339 12.93 6.12 6.29
N HIS A 340 14.01 6.87 6.08
CA HIS A 340 14.95 7.14 7.15
C HIS A 340 14.33 8.04 8.23
N VAL A 341 13.61 9.11 7.86
CA VAL A 341 12.89 9.95 8.83
C VAL A 341 11.94 9.09 9.67
N HIS A 342 11.15 8.22 9.04
CA HIS A 342 10.28 7.30 9.77
C HIS A 342 11.06 6.31 10.65
N ALA A 343 12.17 5.74 10.16
CA ALA A 343 13.00 4.85 10.96
C ALA A 343 13.55 5.55 12.22
N ARG A 344 13.98 6.81 12.09
CA ARG A 344 14.41 7.63 13.23
C ARG A 344 13.25 7.94 14.18
N LEU A 345 12.05 8.17 13.66
CA LEU A 345 10.85 8.38 14.48
C LEU A 345 10.53 7.16 15.36
N ALA A 346 10.78 5.94 14.87
CA ALA A 346 10.60 4.72 15.66
C ALA A 346 11.51 4.66 16.91
N GLU A 347 12.63 5.38 16.94
CA GLU A 347 13.51 5.44 18.10
C GLU A 347 12.91 6.24 19.27
N TYR A 348 12.02 7.19 18.98
CA TYR A 348 11.35 8.00 20.00
C TYR A 348 10.19 7.27 20.70
N TYR A 349 9.77 6.12 20.16
CA TYR A 349 8.88 5.21 20.87
C TYR A 349 9.65 4.51 21.99
N LYS A 350 9.60 5.08 23.19
CA LYS A 350 10.16 4.45 24.39
C LYS A 350 9.04 3.74 25.14
N GLY A 351 8.76 2.49 24.74
CA GLY A 351 8.23 1.54 25.71
C GLY A 351 9.31 1.28 26.75
N PHE A 352 8.95 1.13 28.02
CA PHE A 352 9.88 0.53 28.98
C PHE A 352 10.05 -0.92 28.52
N ASP A 353 11.20 -1.24 27.93
CA ASP A 353 11.63 -2.60 27.61
C ASP A 353 11.87 -3.40 28.90
#